data_AF-A0A920R5G3-F1
#
_entry.id   AF-A0A920R5G3-F1
#
_cell.length_a   1.000
_cell.length_b   1.000
_cell.length_c   1.000
_cell.angle_alpha   90.00
_cell.angle_beta   90.00
_cell.angle_gamma   90.00
#
_symmetry.space_group_name_H-M   'P 1'
#
loop_
_entity.id
_entity.type
_entity.pdbx_description
1 polymer ?
#
loop_
_entity_poly.entity_id
_entity_poly.type
_entity_poly.pdbx_seq_one_letter_code
_entity_poly.pdbx_strand_id
1 'polypeptide(L)' 'MSGHIARGPTTPTPISRGEFGVVGASRILSLLQIQKIPTTWFIPGFTIETYPEACTEVVEGGHEMGPSWLDTCATRFVR' A
#
# COMPACT_ATOMS: atom_id res chain seq x y z
N MET A 1 -7.40 -12.18 6.50
CA MET A 1 -6.35 -11.56 7.34
C MET A 1 -5.00 -12.15 6.94
N SER A 2 -4.01 -11.35 6.53
CA SER A 2 -2.69 -11.91 6.19
C SER A 2 -2.12 -12.61 7.43
N GLY A 3 -1.45 -13.76 7.25
CA GLY A 3 -0.94 -14.55 8.38
C GLY A 3 0.03 -13.78 9.28
N HIS A 4 0.63 -12.70 8.77
CA HIS A 4 1.48 -11.79 9.53
C HIS A 4 0.66 -10.87 10.46
N ILE A 5 -0.37 -10.19 9.94
CA ILE A 5 -1.24 -9.31 10.76
C ILE A 5 -2.04 -10.15 11.78
N ALA A 6 -2.51 -11.32 11.38
CA ALA A 6 -3.32 -12.20 12.24
C ALA A 6 -2.59 -12.68 13.49
N ARG A 7 -1.27 -12.78 13.43
CA ARG A 7 -0.44 -13.22 14.55
C ARG A 7 -0.03 -12.07 15.48
N GLY A 8 -0.35 -10.82 15.12
CA GLY A 8 0.03 -9.62 15.87
C GLY A 8 1.48 -9.61 16.37
N PRO A 9 2.49 -9.88 15.52
CA PRO A 9 3.86 -9.97 15.99
C PRO A 9 4.39 -8.58 16.38
N THR A 10 4.67 -8.38 17.67
CA THR A 10 5.03 -7.08 18.26
C THR A 10 6.52 -6.88 18.49
N THR A 11 7.38 -7.81 18.07
CA THR A 11 8.82 -7.65 18.21
C THR A 11 9.35 -6.58 17.22
N PRO A 12 10.50 -5.95 17.48
CA PRO A 12 11.00 -4.86 16.62
C PRO A 12 11.24 -5.26 15.16
N THR A 13 11.62 -6.51 14.90
CA THR A 13 11.92 -7.00 13.55
C THR A 13 10.71 -7.05 12.61
N PRO A 14 9.57 -7.67 12.96
CA PRO A 14 8.37 -7.64 12.13
C PRO A 14 7.78 -6.23 11.99
N ILE A 15 7.82 -5.41 13.05
CA ILE A 15 7.35 -4.03 13.00
C ILE A 15 8.17 -3.20 12.00
N SER A 16 9.49 -3.17 12.16
CA SER A 16 10.38 -2.39 11.27
C SER A 16 10.29 -2.86 9.80
N ARG A 17 10.06 -4.16 9.57
CA ARG A 17 9.80 -4.69 8.21
C ARG A 17 8.49 -4.14 7.63
N GLY A 18 7.44 -4.05 8.44
CA GLY A 18 6.16 -3.45 8.03
C GLY A 18 6.31 -1.97 7.69
N GLU A 19 6.98 -1.20 8.55
CA GLU A 19 7.22 0.23 8.36
C GLU A 19 8.05 0.52 7.10
N PHE A 20 9.02 -0.35 6.78
CA PHE A 20 9.82 -0.22 5.56
C PHE A 20 8.99 -0.34 4.27
N GLY A 21 7.80 -0.94 4.33
CA GLY A 21 6.90 -1.09 3.18
C GLY A 21 6.58 0.24 2.49
N VAL A 22 6.34 1.30 3.26
CA VAL A 22 6.06 2.65 2.72
C VAL A 22 7.28 3.24 2.00
N VAL A 23 8.47 3.06 2.58
CA VAL A 23 9.73 3.52 1.96
C VAL A 23 9.99 2.78 0.65
N GLY A 24 9.74 1.46 0.61
CA GLY A 24 9.83 0.66 -0.60
C GLY A 24 8.83 1.09 -1.67
N ALA A 25 7.57 1.34 -1.28
CA ALA A 25 6.51 1.77 -2.19
C ALA A 25 6.84 3.10 -2.88
N SER A 26 7.28 4.12 -2.12
CA SER A 26 7.66 5.43 -2.68
C SER A 26 8.80 5.33 -3.72
N ARG A 27 9.79 4.46 -3.46
CA ARG A 27 10.89 4.21 -4.42
C ARG A 27 10.40 3.55 -5.70
N ILE A 28 9.49 2.58 -5.59
CA ILE A 28 8.88 1.92 -6.75
C ILE A 28 8.04 2.93 -7.54
N LEU A 29 7.24 3.75 -6.86
CA LEU A 29 6.42 4.79 -7.48
C LEU A 29 7.30 5.77 -8.30
N SER A 30 8.40 6.22 -7.71
CA SER A 30 9.37 7.10 -8.38
C SER A 30 9.95 6.46 -9.65
N LEU A 31 10.29 5.16 -9.58
CA LEU A 31 10.79 4.42 -10.75
C LEU A 31 9.72 4.30 -11.84
N LEU A 32 8.48 3.95 -11.47
CA LEU A 32 7.36 3.81 -12.40
C LEU A 32 7.04 5.13 -13.11
N GLN A 33 7.15 6.25 -12.39
CA GLN A 33 6.99 7.59 -12.96
C GLN A 33 8.06 7.89 -14.02
N ILE A 34 9.34 7.61 -13.72
CA ILE A 34 10.46 7.81 -14.68
C ILE A 34 10.24 6.96 -15.93
N GLN A 35 9.80 5.72 -15.76
CA GLN A 35 9.57 4.79 -16.86
C GLN A 35 8.23 4.99 -17.57
N LYS A 36 7.34 5.84 -17.03
CA LYS A 36 5.96 6.07 -17.52
C LYS A 36 5.14 4.78 -17.64
N ILE A 37 5.29 3.88 -16.68
CA ILE A 37 4.61 2.57 -16.68
C ILE A 37 3.37 2.63 -15.78
N PRO A 38 2.16 2.42 -16.32
CA PRO A 38 0.97 2.26 -15.50
C PRO A 38 1.00 0.91 -14.78
N THR A 39 0.50 0.86 -13.55
CA THR A 39 0.47 -0.33 -12.71
C THR A 39 -0.81 -0.37 -11.88
N THR A 40 -1.11 -1.54 -11.31
CA THR A 40 -2.21 -1.75 -10.38
C THR A 40 -1.65 -2.15 -9.03
N TRP A 41 -2.12 -1.51 -7.96
CA TRP A 41 -1.69 -1.71 -6.59
C TRP A 41 -2.80 -2.36 -5.76
N PHE A 42 -2.44 -3.40 -5.00
CA PHE A 42 -3.37 -4.14 -4.13
C PHE A 42 -3.01 -3.86 -2.67
N ILE A 43 -3.40 -2.68 -2.18
CA ILE A 43 -2.99 -2.19 -0.85
C ILE A 43 -3.97 -2.70 0.22
N PRO A 44 -3.50 -3.37 1.30
CA PRO A 44 -4.36 -3.81 2.40
C PRO A 44 -5.07 -2.64 3.09
N GLY A 45 -6.35 -2.80 3.47
CA GLY A 45 -7.12 -1.75 4.16
C GLY A 45 -6.45 -1.14 5.40
N PHE A 46 -5.80 -1.95 6.25
CA PHE A 46 -5.04 -1.45 7.40
C PHE A 46 -3.89 -0.51 7.00
N THR A 47 -3.23 -0.78 5.85
CA THR A 47 -2.18 0.09 5.31
C THR A 47 -2.77 1.40 4.80
N ILE A 48 -3.97 1.37 4.20
CA ILE A 48 -4.69 2.58 3.76
C ILE A 48 -5.04 3.46 4.97
N GLU A 49 -5.51 2.87 6.06
CA GLU A 49 -5.81 3.59 7.30
C GLU A 49 -4.56 4.14 7.99
N THR A 50 -3.45 3.40 7.95
CA THR A 50 -2.19 3.79 8.60
C THR A 50 -1.42 4.84 7.79
N TYR A 51 -1.44 4.75 6.45
CA TYR A 51 -0.65 5.59 5.55
C TYR A 51 -1.50 6.15 4.39
N PRO A 52 -2.51 6.99 4.68
CA PRO A 52 -3.44 7.50 3.66
C PRO A 52 -2.74 8.39 2.62
N GLU A 53 -1.71 9.14 3.02
CA GLU A 53 -0.94 10.01 2.11
C GLU A 53 -0.20 9.19 1.06
N ALA A 54 0.51 8.14 1.47
CA ALA A 54 1.22 7.25 0.55
C ALA A 54 0.27 6.56 -0.43
N CYS A 55 -0.95 6.22 0.00
CA CYS A 55 -1.97 5.66 -0.90
C CYS A 55 -2.53 6.70 -1.88
N THR A 56 -2.59 7.97 -1.46
CA THR A 56 -3.00 9.08 -2.33
C THR A 56 -1.99 9.32 -3.43
N GLU A 57 -0.69 9.27 -3.13
CA GLU A 57 0.39 9.41 -4.12
C GLU A 57 0.28 8.36 -5.24
N VAL A 58 -0.11 7.13 -4.92
CA VAL A 58 -0.31 6.06 -5.91
C VAL A 58 -1.42 6.43 -6.90
N VAL A 59 -2.55 6.94 -6.40
CA VAL A 59 -3.70 7.32 -7.22
C VAL A 59 -3.40 8.59 -8.04
N GLU A 60 -2.76 9.58 -7.43
CA GLU A 60 -2.32 10.81 -8.11
C GLU A 60 -1.26 10.52 -9.18
N GLY A 61 -0.43 9.49 -8.98
CA GLY A 61 0.49 8.95 -9.98
C GLY A 61 -0.18 8.27 -11.18
N GLY A 62 -1.52 8.16 -11.18
CA GLY A 62 -2.29 7.55 -12.26
C GLY A 62 -2.26 6.02 -12.25
N HIS A 63 -1.95 5.40 -11.11
CA HIS A 63 -2.00 3.96 -10.94
C HIS A 63 -3.37 3.51 -10.43
N GLU A 64 -3.77 2.31 -10.81
CA GLU A 64 -5.03 1.71 -10.39
C GLU A 64 -4.90 1.12 -8.98
N MET A 65 -5.96 1.21 -8.18
CA MET A 65 -6.08 0.53 -6.89
C MET A 65 -7.07 -0.63 -7.03
N GLY A 66 -6.55 -1.86 -6.91
CA GLY A 66 -7.35 -3.08 -6.97
C GLY A 66 -7.89 -3.49 -5.60
N PRO A 67 -8.95 -4.31 -5.56
CA PRO A 67 -9.53 -4.78 -4.30
C PRO A 67 -8.53 -5.67 -3.55
N SER A 68 -8.21 -5.31 -2.31
CA SER A 68 -7.47 -6.18 -1.41
C SER A 68 -8.44 -6.99 -0.54
N TRP A 69 -8.01 -8.15 -0.05
CA TRP A 69 -8.84 -9.05 0.79
C TRP A 69 -9.33 -8.43 2.11
N LEU A 70 -8.99 -7.17 2.41
CA LEU A 70 -9.42 -6.45 3.62
C LEU A 70 -10.47 -5.36 3.36
N ASP A 71 -10.99 -5.17 2.14
CA ASP A 71 -11.69 -3.92 1.84
C ASP A 71 -13.22 -3.92 1.97
N THR A 72 -13.69 -3.08 2.89
CA THR A 72 -14.82 -2.15 2.72
C THR A 72 -14.38 -0.75 2.24
N CYS A 73 -13.07 -0.43 2.22
CA CYS A 73 -12.56 0.94 2.04
C CYS A 73 -12.04 1.29 0.62
N ALA A 74 -11.85 0.29 -0.25
CA ALA A 74 -11.39 0.49 -1.63
C ALA A 74 -12.28 1.46 -2.44
N THR A 75 -13.56 1.55 -2.11
CA THR A 75 -14.53 2.46 -2.78
C THR A 75 -14.18 3.95 -2.71
N ARG A 76 -13.28 4.39 -1.81
CA ARG A 76 -12.85 5.81 -1.76
C ARG A 76 -11.79 6.15 -2.82
N PHE A 77 -11.07 5.15 -3.33
CA PHE A 77 -9.94 5.33 -4.23
C PHE A 77 -10.11 4.62 -5.58
N VAL A 78 -11.20 3.86 -5.77
CA VAL A 78 -11.59 3.31 -7.07
C VAL A 78 -12.31 4.41 -7.86
N ARG A 79 -11.77 4.74 -9.02
CA ARG A 79 -12.43 5.58 -10.02
C ARG A 79 -13.39 4.76 -10.86
#